data_AF-A0A813NZ35-F1
#
_entry.id   AF-A0A813NZ35-F1
#
_cell.length_a   1.000
_cell.length_b   1.000
_cell.length_c   1.000
_cell.angle_alpha   90.00
_cell.angle_beta   90.00
_cell.angle_gamma   90.00
#
_symmetry.space_group_name_H-M   'P 1'
#
loop_
_entity.id
_entity.type
_entity.pdbx_description
1 polymer ?
#
loop_
_entity_poly.entity_id
_entity_poly.type
_entity_poly.pdbx_seq_one_letter_code
_entity_poly.pdbx_strand_id
1 'polypeptide(L)'
;MRILSCIIQMMSSLFIGNLCYISDGLLKSYCSKYGTIVECTIKRDKDGNTFHCFAFVTYRSIRAIDDIMRERPHYIRGKEVLVKRALPRQLFTVQERLVLTRRLILNDIDNRVHDERSIRLYFQTYGRILCFKLDKKNRCCFIDYDDYDCVDHILIRRPHYIHRKELKTTKYIPVQGGDHESPRNRSYGHEKAYHFLEEKYSNDEQDVEQQRSNTPSPLLSSAVVVVRKEKSLSPTLSLTIDDEIDEIKQLQTELIQYKTDYENMEYKYRKLEDEYQSYKREKELELSELNITHVNQIEKIKQLLLEKNEDYTNKIDRIRQDYDNKYRENCLTIQNKNNHPLIVADLQQKLQQLVLDEQKHHQGLIKSLAQLAIRTNVQMDNQTTAKKRRHDGNVD
;
A
#
# COMPACT_ATOMS: atom_id res chain seq x y z
N MET A 1 15.47 21.38 -0.87
CA MET A 1 16.18 20.08 -0.80
C MET A 1 16.08 19.39 0.56
N ARG A 2 16.28 20.06 1.71
CA ARG A 2 16.28 19.41 3.04
C ARG A 2 14.96 18.72 3.47
N ILE A 3 13.80 19.26 3.09
CA ILE A 3 12.49 18.64 3.43
C ILE A 3 12.27 17.35 2.63
N LEU A 4 12.58 17.37 1.32
CA LEU A 4 12.46 16.19 0.46
C LEU A 4 13.44 15.09 0.87
N SER A 5 14.68 15.45 1.25
CA SER A 5 15.66 14.46 1.73
C SER A 5 15.23 13.84 3.07
N CYS A 6 14.64 14.64 3.96
CA CYS A 6 14.10 14.15 5.24
C CYS A 6 12.94 13.17 5.01
N ILE A 7 11.99 13.49 4.13
CA ILE A 7 10.85 12.61 3.82
C ILE A 7 11.32 11.28 3.22
N ILE A 8 12.26 11.31 2.25
CA ILE A 8 12.80 10.08 1.65
C ILE A 8 13.53 9.24 2.71
N GLN A 9 14.32 9.88 3.58
CA GLN A 9 15.03 9.22 4.69
C GLN A 9 14.05 8.57 5.67
N MET A 10 12.91 9.20 5.96
CA MET A 10 11.86 8.66 6.82
C MET A 10 11.18 7.43 6.19
N MET A 11 10.93 7.45 4.87
CA MET A 11 10.29 6.35 4.15
C MET A 11 11.20 5.12 3.97
N SER A 12 12.52 5.32 4.00
CA SER A 12 13.52 4.25 3.86
C SER A 12 14.16 3.82 5.17
N SER A 13 13.59 4.22 6.32
CA SER A 13 14.07 3.85 7.65
C SER A 13 13.32 2.64 8.21
N LEU A 14 14.09 1.74 8.83
CA LEU A 14 13.65 0.50 9.42
C LEU A 14 13.95 0.48 10.91
N PHE A 15 13.00 0.02 11.72
CA PHE A 15 13.23 -0.34 13.12
C PHE A 15 13.43 -1.85 13.25
N ILE A 16 14.50 -2.24 13.95
CA ILE A 16 14.79 -3.63 14.31
C ILE A 16 14.82 -3.75 15.82
N GLY A 17 13.80 -4.38 16.38
CA GLY A 17 13.68 -4.72 17.79
C GLY A 17 14.09 -6.17 18.09
N ASN A 18 14.08 -6.51 19.36
CA ASN A 18 14.50 -7.81 19.91
C ASN A 18 15.95 -8.19 19.66
N LEU A 19 16.82 -7.22 19.36
CA LEU A 19 18.22 -7.53 19.09
C LEU A 19 18.90 -8.01 20.36
N CYS A 20 19.69 -9.08 20.23
CA CYS A 20 20.71 -9.39 21.21
C CYS A 20 21.90 -8.43 21.04
N TYR A 21 22.82 -8.43 21.99
CA TYR A 21 24.08 -7.72 21.83
C TYR A 21 24.78 -8.13 20.51
N ILE A 22 24.95 -7.16 19.62
CA ILE A 22 25.47 -7.35 18.27
C ILE A 22 26.36 -6.16 17.89
N SER A 23 27.39 -6.42 17.09
CA SER A 23 28.24 -5.38 16.51
C SER A 23 27.56 -4.70 15.33
N ASP A 24 27.84 -3.42 15.14
CA ASP A 24 27.29 -2.63 14.04
C ASP A 24 27.63 -3.25 12.68
N GLY A 25 28.83 -3.83 12.54
CA GLY A 25 29.26 -4.55 11.35
C GLY A 25 28.42 -5.79 11.03
N LEU A 26 28.04 -6.59 12.04
CA LEU A 26 27.23 -7.79 11.83
C LEU A 26 25.80 -7.43 11.44
N LEU A 27 25.20 -6.44 12.11
CA LEU A 27 23.86 -5.96 11.76
C LEU A 27 23.84 -5.34 10.36
N LYS A 28 24.85 -4.51 10.03
CA LYS A 28 24.99 -3.91 8.70
C LYS A 28 25.15 -4.99 7.63
N SER A 29 26.00 -6.00 7.87
CA SER A 29 26.17 -7.13 6.96
C SER A 29 24.87 -7.90 6.72
N TYR A 30 24.08 -8.15 7.76
CA TYR A 30 22.77 -8.79 7.63
C TYR A 30 21.81 -7.96 6.78
N CYS A 31 21.66 -6.68 7.10
CA CYS A 31 20.73 -5.76 6.45
C CYS A 31 21.16 -5.43 5.00
N SER A 32 22.46 -5.46 4.70
CA SER A 32 22.99 -5.12 3.37
C SER A 32 22.50 -6.07 2.26
N LYS A 33 21.97 -7.25 2.61
CA LYS A 33 21.37 -8.19 1.65
C LYS A 33 20.18 -7.60 0.90
N TYR A 34 19.42 -6.70 1.54
CA TYR A 34 18.21 -6.10 0.98
C TYR A 34 18.48 -4.78 0.23
N GLY A 35 19.65 -4.16 0.44
CA GLY A 35 20.04 -2.95 -0.27
C GLY A 35 21.17 -2.17 0.39
N THR A 36 21.54 -1.06 -0.26
CA THR A 36 22.59 -0.17 0.24
C THR A 36 22.12 0.58 1.50
N ILE A 37 22.86 0.40 2.59
CA ILE A 37 22.62 1.07 3.88
C ILE A 37 23.31 2.42 3.89
N VAL A 38 22.54 3.47 4.16
CA VAL A 38 23.01 4.84 4.36
C VAL A 38 23.45 5.03 5.81
N GLU A 39 22.63 4.59 6.77
CA GLU A 39 22.87 4.77 8.19
C GLU A 39 22.42 3.53 8.97
N CYS A 40 23.16 3.16 10.02
CA CYS A 40 22.83 2.05 10.89
C CYS A 40 23.23 2.42 12.32
N THR A 41 22.24 2.54 13.21
CA THR A 41 22.43 3.01 14.58
C THR A 41 21.84 2.01 15.55
N ILE A 42 22.69 1.42 16.41
CA ILE A 42 22.26 0.49 17.46
C ILE A 42 22.15 1.25 18.79
N LYS A 43 20.99 1.18 19.42
CA LYS A 43 20.76 1.70 20.78
C LYS A 43 20.82 0.53 21.76
N ARG A 44 21.71 0.66 22.75
CA ARG A 44 22.01 -0.36 23.78
C ARG A 44 21.68 0.21 25.15
N ASP A 45 20.88 -0.51 25.93
CA ASP A 45 20.49 -0.09 27.28
C ASP A 45 21.72 0.21 28.13
N LYS A 46 21.69 1.35 28.84
CA LYS A 46 22.79 1.85 29.68
C LYS A 46 22.98 0.96 30.92
N ASP A 47 21.94 0.22 31.31
CA ASP A 47 21.93 -0.60 32.53
C ASP A 47 22.59 -1.98 32.32
N GLY A 48 23.28 -2.20 31.19
CA GLY A 48 24.01 -3.44 30.90
C GLY A 48 23.14 -4.62 30.46
N ASN A 49 21.84 -4.40 30.24
CA ASN A 49 20.91 -5.47 29.86
C ASN A 49 21.04 -5.80 28.36
N THR A 50 21.91 -6.77 28.04
CA THR A 50 22.27 -7.19 26.67
C THR A 50 21.13 -7.79 25.84
N PHE A 51 19.97 -8.06 26.47
CA PHE A 51 18.80 -8.67 25.82
C PHE A 51 17.84 -7.68 25.17
N HIS A 52 18.11 -6.37 25.34
CA HIS A 52 17.17 -5.28 25.09
C HIS A 52 17.75 -4.22 24.15
N CYS A 53 18.45 -4.65 23.10
CA CYS A 53 18.93 -3.74 22.06
C CYS A 53 17.85 -3.52 20.98
N PHE A 54 17.86 -2.33 20.39
CA PHE A 54 17.13 -2.05 19.15
C PHE A 54 18.01 -1.23 18.21
N ALA A 55 17.68 -1.25 16.93
CA ALA A 55 18.44 -0.53 15.92
C ALA A 55 17.54 0.17 14.92
N PHE A 56 18.07 1.24 14.35
CA PHE A 56 17.52 1.90 13.19
C PHE A 56 18.45 1.68 12.00
N VAL A 57 17.90 1.28 10.86
CA VAL A 57 18.63 1.08 9.62
C VAL A 57 17.96 1.88 8.52
N THR A 58 18.70 2.78 7.92
CA THR A 58 18.23 3.63 6.82
C THR A 58 18.82 3.13 5.52
N TYR A 59 17.97 2.78 4.56
CA TYR A 59 18.39 2.36 3.23
C TYR A 59 18.39 3.53 2.25
N ARG A 60 19.16 3.38 1.17
CA ARG A 60 19.15 4.34 0.05
C ARG A 60 17.85 4.26 -0.76
N SER A 61 17.21 3.10 -0.79
CA SER A 61 16.00 2.82 -1.57
C SER A 61 14.89 2.28 -0.67
N ILE A 62 13.67 2.76 -0.87
CA ILE A 62 12.47 2.28 -0.17
C ILE A 62 12.17 0.81 -0.51
N ARG A 63 12.58 0.34 -1.70
CA ARG A 63 12.38 -1.07 -2.11
C ARG A 63 13.03 -2.05 -1.14
N ALA A 64 14.18 -1.69 -0.58
CA ALA A 64 14.86 -2.51 0.43
C ALA A 64 14.01 -2.74 1.69
N ILE A 65 13.19 -1.75 2.08
CA ILE A 65 12.23 -1.90 3.18
C ILE A 65 11.12 -2.87 2.78
N ASP A 66 10.57 -2.75 1.58
CA ASP A 66 9.50 -3.63 1.13
C ASP A 66 9.97 -5.09 1.02
N ASP A 67 11.21 -5.31 0.56
CA ASP A 67 11.80 -6.64 0.43
C ASP A 67 12.09 -7.28 1.81
N ILE A 68 12.70 -6.53 2.74
CA ILE A 68 12.92 -7.07 4.10
C ILE A 68 11.59 -7.32 4.83
N MET A 69 10.54 -6.52 4.62
CA MET A 69 9.24 -6.79 5.23
C MET A 69 8.59 -8.07 4.67
N ARG A 70 8.80 -8.35 3.38
CA ARG A 70 8.26 -9.54 2.72
C ARG A 70 8.91 -10.84 3.21
N GLU A 71 10.20 -10.79 3.55
CA GLU A 71 10.96 -11.96 4.03
C GLU A 71 10.86 -12.23 5.54
N ARG A 72 9.94 -11.58 6.25
CA ARG A 72 9.69 -11.89 7.66
C ARG A 72 9.15 -13.33 7.82
N PRO A 73 9.49 -14.04 8.91
CA PRO A 73 10.27 -13.59 10.08
C PRO A 73 11.80 -13.59 9.87
N HIS A 74 12.50 -12.71 10.59
CA HIS A 74 13.96 -12.58 10.52
C HIS A 74 14.64 -13.17 11.76
N TYR A 75 15.77 -13.85 11.54
CA TYR A 75 16.58 -14.41 12.62
C TYR A 75 18.01 -13.90 12.55
N ILE A 76 18.49 -13.28 13.63
CA ILE A 76 19.86 -12.78 13.76
C ILE A 76 20.51 -13.44 14.97
N ARG A 77 21.64 -14.13 14.75
CA ARG A 77 22.31 -14.97 15.77
C ARG A 77 21.37 -16.00 16.41
N GLY A 78 20.45 -16.56 15.63
CA GLY A 78 19.47 -17.54 16.12
C GLY A 78 18.33 -16.96 16.96
N LYS A 79 18.26 -15.63 17.14
CA LYS A 79 17.17 -14.95 17.83
C LYS A 79 16.24 -14.28 16.81
N GLU A 80 14.94 -14.47 16.96
CA GLU A 80 13.94 -13.80 16.14
C GLU A 80 13.93 -12.29 16.44
N VAL A 81 14.08 -11.48 15.41
CA VAL A 81 14.09 -10.02 15.52
C VAL A 81 12.77 -9.44 15.02
N LEU A 82 12.29 -8.42 15.71
CA LEU A 82 11.09 -7.69 15.30
C LEU A 82 11.47 -6.65 14.27
N VAL A 83 10.87 -6.69 13.08
CA VAL A 83 11.14 -5.72 12.02
C VAL A 83 9.86 -4.95 11.68
N LYS A 84 9.88 -3.62 11.83
CA LYS A 84 8.78 -2.69 11.49
C LYS A 84 9.31 -1.43 10.82
N ARG A 85 8.47 -0.71 10.07
CA ARG A 85 8.90 0.55 9.45
C ARG A 85 9.14 1.59 10.55
N ALA A 86 10.19 2.38 10.41
CA ALA A 86 10.49 3.39 11.41
C ALA A 86 9.48 4.54 11.31
N LEU A 87 8.79 4.82 12.40
CA LEU A 87 7.90 5.97 12.51
C LEU A 87 8.69 7.16 13.10
N PRO A 88 8.76 8.30 12.40
CA PRO A 88 9.47 9.50 12.85
C PRO A 88 8.95 10.04 14.18
N ARG A 89 9.85 10.40 15.08
CA ARG A 89 9.49 10.88 16.42
C ARG A 89 8.70 12.19 16.40
N GLN A 90 9.02 13.09 15.48
CA GLN A 90 8.38 14.41 15.38
C GLN A 90 6.94 14.34 14.87
N LEU A 91 6.54 13.24 14.21
CA LEU A 91 5.23 13.10 13.57
C LEU A 91 4.29 12.13 14.28
N PHE A 92 4.81 11.26 15.13
CA PHE A 92 4.07 10.15 15.73
C PHE A 92 4.26 10.09 17.24
N THR A 93 3.16 9.83 17.95
CA THR A 93 3.19 9.63 19.40
C THR A 93 3.97 8.37 19.77
N VAL A 94 4.48 8.30 21.01
CA VAL A 94 5.18 7.11 21.53
C VAL A 94 4.32 5.86 21.37
N GLN A 95 3.03 5.95 21.71
CA GLN A 95 2.09 4.84 21.56
C GLN A 95 1.93 4.38 20.10
N GLU A 96 1.79 5.30 19.14
CA GLU A 96 1.70 4.95 17.72
C GLU A 96 2.98 4.28 17.21
N ARG A 97 4.15 4.71 17.68
CA ARG A 97 5.42 4.09 17.29
C ARG A 97 5.53 2.66 17.82
N LEU A 98 5.05 2.40 19.03
CA LEU A 98 5.20 1.13 19.71
C LEU A 98 4.20 0.06 19.26
N VAL A 99 2.95 0.44 19.06
CA VAL A 99 1.86 -0.51 18.79
C VAL A 99 2.01 -1.14 17.40
N LEU A 100 2.09 -2.47 17.37
CA LEU A 100 1.92 -3.26 16.16
C LEU A 100 0.43 -3.63 16.03
N THR A 101 -0.24 -3.06 15.04
CA THR A 101 -1.65 -3.33 14.81
C THR A 101 -1.90 -3.60 13.34
N ARG A 102 -2.83 -4.51 13.09
CA ARG A 102 -3.38 -4.80 11.75
C ARG A 102 -4.60 -3.95 11.46
N ARG A 103 -5.09 -3.19 12.45
CA ARG A 103 -6.29 -2.37 12.35
C ARG A 103 -5.93 -0.90 12.18
N LEU A 104 -6.36 -0.35 11.05
CA LEU A 104 -6.33 1.06 10.73
C LEU A 104 -7.68 1.70 11.04
N ILE A 105 -7.65 2.93 11.55
CA ILE A 105 -8.82 3.78 11.70
C ILE A 105 -8.71 4.95 10.71
N LEU A 106 -9.76 5.20 9.96
CA LEU A 106 -9.96 6.40 9.16
C LEU A 106 -10.94 7.30 9.89
N ASN A 107 -10.55 8.55 10.12
CA ASN A 107 -11.39 9.59 10.71
C ASN A 107 -11.71 10.67 9.69
N ASP A 108 -12.66 11.54 10.03
CA ASP A 108 -13.10 12.68 9.23
C ASP A 108 -13.69 12.28 7.85
N ILE A 109 -14.33 11.12 7.77
CA ILE A 109 -14.98 10.69 6.54
C ILE A 109 -16.14 11.63 6.19
N ASP A 110 -16.12 12.18 4.98
CA ASP A 110 -17.22 12.94 4.41
C ASP A 110 -18.20 12.01 3.68
N ASN A 111 -19.37 11.79 4.30
CA ASN A 111 -20.43 10.91 3.78
C ASN A 111 -20.97 11.32 2.40
N ARG A 112 -20.71 12.56 1.95
CA ARG A 112 -21.16 13.04 0.63
C ARG A 112 -20.27 12.54 -0.51
N VAL A 113 -18.99 12.30 -0.23
CA VAL A 113 -17.99 11.97 -1.25
C VAL A 113 -17.28 10.65 -1.01
N HIS A 114 -17.23 10.15 0.23
CA HIS A 114 -16.58 8.90 0.56
C HIS A 114 -17.62 7.79 0.73
N ASP A 115 -17.55 6.81 -0.16
CA ASP A 115 -18.29 5.57 -0.06
C ASP A 115 -17.34 4.39 0.23
N GLU A 116 -17.90 3.24 0.59
CA GLU A 116 -17.10 2.05 0.88
C GLU A 116 -16.21 1.66 -0.31
N ARG A 117 -16.74 1.77 -1.53
CA ARG A 117 -16.01 1.35 -2.73
C ARG A 117 -14.76 2.20 -2.96
N SER A 118 -14.86 3.52 -2.91
CA SER A 118 -13.72 4.41 -3.13
C SER A 118 -12.63 4.26 -2.06
N ILE A 119 -13.04 4.20 -0.79
CA ILE A 119 -12.09 3.98 0.32
C ILE A 119 -11.41 2.62 0.18
N ARG A 120 -12.18 1.55 -0.02
CA ARG A 120 -11.64 0.19 -0.14
C ARG A 120 -10.69 0.07 -1.33
N LEU A 121 -11.05 0.60 -2.49
CA LEU A 121 -10.22 0.57 -3.70
C LEU A 121 -8.89 1.31 -3.52
N TYR A 122 -8.90 2.41 -2.78
CA TYR A 122 -7.67 3.14 -2.47
C TYR A 122 -6.79 2.35 -1.49
N PHE A 123 -7.36 1.92 -0.35
CA PHE A 123 -6.59 1.31 0.73
C PHE A 123 -6.16 -0.14 0.47
N GLN A 124 -6.85 -0.87 -0.41
CA GLN A 124 -6.41 -2.21 -0.83
C GLN A 124 -5.08 -2.20 -1.59
N THR A 125 -4.62 -1.03 -2.06
CA THR A 125 -3.32 -0.91 -2.75
C THR A 125 -2.12 -1.13 -1.80
N TYR A 126 -2.33 -0.99 -0.48
CA TYR A 126 -1.30 -1.18 0.55
C TYR A 126 -1.20 -2.63 1.05
N GLY A 127 -2.26 -3.43 0.86
CA GLY A 127 -2.31 -4.80 1.34
C GLY A 127 -3.70 -5.40 1.30
N ARG A 128 -3.78 -6.68 1.68
CA ARG A 128 -5.04 -7.42 1.64
C ARG A 128 -5.90 -7.05 2.83
N ILE A 129 -7.06 -6.48 2.53
CA ILE A 129 -8.08 -6.15 3.52
C ILE A 129 -8.84 -7.42 3.91
N LEU A 130 -8.82 -7.77 5.20
CA LEU A 130 -9.60 -8.86 5.79
C LEU A 130 -10.99 -8.40 6.21
N CYS A 131 -11.10 -7.23 6.83
CA CYS A 131 -12.36 -6.67 7.29
C CYS A 131 -12.39 -5.17 7.03
N PHE A 132 -13.55 -4.67 6.65
CA PHE A 132 -13.78 -3.26 6.35
C PHE A 132 -15.15 -2.89 6.92
N LYS A 133 -15.19 -1.86 7.75
CA LYS A 133 -16.41 -1.39 8.41
C LYS A 133 -16.47 0.12 8.28
N LEU A 134 -17.39 0.62 7.45
CA LEU A 134 -17.66 2.05 7.32
C LEU A 134 -18.79 2.45 8.27
N ASP A 135 -18.48 3.29 9.25
CA ASP A 135 -19.45 3.88 10.15
C ASP A 135 -19.73 5.34 9.74
N LYS A 136 -20.75 5.50 8.91
CA LYS A 136 -21.19 6.82 8.44
C LYS A 136 -21.70 7.71 9.58
N LYS A 137 -22.23 7.13 10.66
CA LYS A 137 -22.77 7.90 11.79
C LYS A 137 -21.64 8.58 12.56
N ASN A 138 -20.58 7.82 12.83
CA ASN A 138 -19.40 8.33 13.54
C ASN A 138 -18.33 8.92 12.60
N ARG A 139 -18.63 9.00 11.28
CA ARG A 139 -17.72 9.53 10.24
C ARG A 139 -16.34 8.86 10.29
N CYS A 140 -16.31 7.57 10.57
CA CYS A 140 -15.10 6.79 10.68
C CYS A 140 -15.18 5.45 9.95
N CYS A 141 -14.03 4.85 9.67
CA CYS A 141 -13.95 3.54 9.05
C CYS A 141 -12.83 2.74 9.69
N PHE A 142 -13.09 1.45 9.90
CA PHE A 142 -12.13 0.49 10.42
C PHE A 142 -11.73 -0.46 9.32
N ILE A 143 -10.42 -0.63 9.12
CA ILE A 143 -9.86 -1.55 8.14
C ILE A 143 -8.91 -2.49 8.85
N ASP A 144 -9.18 -3.79 8.77
CA ASP A 144 -8.31 -4.84 9.27
C ASP A 144 -7.53 -5.46 8.10
N TYR A 145 -6.21 -5.49 8.21
CA TYR A 145 -5.29 -6.09 7.23
C TYR A 145 -4.83 -7.49 7.64
N ASP A 146 -4.25 -8.20 6.68
CA ASP A 146 -3.55 -9.45 6.93
C ASP A 146 -2.17 -9.26 7.59
N ASP A 147 -1.56 -8.10 7.44
CA ASP A 147 -0.25 -7.74 8.00
C ASP A 147 -0.28 -6.35 8.68
N TYR A 148 0.58 -6.15 9.69
CA TYR A 148 0.71 -4.87 10.38
C TYR A 148 1.55 -3.84 9.60
N ASP A 149 2.41 -4.30 8.69
CA ASP A 149 3.24 -3.45 7.83
C ASP A 149 2.39 -2.51 6.98
N CYS A 150 1.23 -2.99 6.50
CA CYS A 150 0.29 -2.18 5.72
C CYS A 150 -0.12 -0.93 6.50
N VAL A 151 -0.35 -1.04 7.81
CA VAL A 151 -0.74 0.09 8.65
C VAL A 151 0.40 1.10 8.73
N ASP A 152 1.61 0.66 9.09
CA ASP A 152 2.78 1.55 9.18
C ASP A 152 3.09 2.22 7.84
N HIS A 153 2.99 1.47 6.74
CA HIS A 153 3.22 1.96 5.38
C HIS A 153 2.24 3.07 5.01
N ILE A 154 0.97 2.91 5.35
CA ILE A 154 -0.07 3.92 5.18
C ILE A 154 0.31 5.17 5.97
N LEU A 155 0.61 5.04 7.27
CA LEU A 155 0.90 6.20 8.10
C LEU A 155 2.08 7.04 7.61
N ILE A 156 3.14 6.38 7.13
CA ILE A 156 4.33 7.04 6.58
C ILE A 156 4.01 7.79 5.29
N ARG A 157 3.01 7.36 4.51
CA ARG A 157 2.59 7.97 3.25
C ARG A 157 1.53 9.07 3.39
N ARG A 158 1.17 9.48 4.62
CA ARG A 158 0.26 10.61 4.84
C ARG A 158 0.79 11.89 4.15
N PRO A 159 -0.10 12.81 3.73
CA PRO A 159 -1.56 12.74 3.81
C PRO A 159 -2.19 11.86 2.70
N HIS A 160 -3.39 11.33 2.96
CA HIS A 160 -4.15 10.53 1.98
C HIS A 160 -5.35 11.29 1.46
N TYR A 161 -5.52 11.34 0.15
CA TYR A 161 -6.65 12.01 -0.48
C TYR A 161 -7.52 11.03 -1.26
N ILE A 162 -8.83 11.09 -1.02
CA ILE A 162 -9.85 10.43 -1.83
C ILE A 162 -10.86 11.51 -2.23
N HIS A 163 -11.20 11.59 -3.52
CA HIS A 163 -12.08 12.65 -4.05
C HIS A 163 -11.69 14.08 -3.62
N ARG A 164 -10.38 14.37 -3.56
CA ARG A 164 -9.79 15.66 -3.10
C ARG A 164 -10.08 16.03 -1.63
N LYS A 165 -10.60 15.11 -0.83
CA LYS A 165 -10.73 15.25 0.61
C LYS A 165 -9.66 14.42 1.31
N GLU A 166 -9.01 15.04 2.29
CA GLU A 166 -8.04 14.35 3.12
C GLU A 166 -8.76 13.38 4.07
N LEU A 167 -8.19 12.19 4.22
CA LEU A 167 -8.59 11.22 5.24
C LEU A 167 -7.52 11.16 6.32
N LYS A 168 -7.94 11.34 7.57
CA LYS A 168 -7.05 11.18 8.71
C LYS A 168 -6.93 9.71 9.07
N THR A 169 -5.74 9.15 8.90
CA THR A 169 -5.44 7.76 9.25
C THR A 169 -4.86 7.71 10.67
N THR A 170 -5.25 6.76 11.51
CA THR A 170 -4.66 6.52 12.83
C THR A 170 -4.55 5.02 13.12
N LYS A 171 -3.60 4.62 13.98
CA LYS A 171 -3.55 3.23 14.46
C LYS A 171 -4.70 2.96 15.41
N TYR A 172 -5.24 1.74 15.36
CA TYR A 172 -6.05 1.25 16.45
C TYR A 172 -5.16 0.87 17.64
N ILE A 173 -5.38 1.54 18.77
CA ILE A 173 -4.71 1.26 20.04
C ILE A 173 -5.73 0.53 20.92
N PRO A 174 -5.54 -0.75 21.24
CA PRO A 174 -6.43 -1.46 22.15
C PRO A 174 -6.34 -0.85 23.54
N VAL A 175 -7.48 -0.43 24.09
CA VAL A 175 -7.57 0.04 25.47
C VAL A 175 -7.37 -1.16 26.39
N GLN A 176 -6.39 -1.10 27.29
CA GLN A 176 -6.21 -2.14 28.31
C GLN A 176 -7.46 -2.17 29.21
N GLY A 177 -8.30 -3.19 29.07
CA GLY A 177 -9.49 -3.40 29.92
C GLY A 177 -10.81 -3.72 29.21
N GLY A 178 -10.84 -3.88 27.89
CA GLY A 178 -12.06 -4.30 27.16
C GLY A 178 -11.99 -5.75 26.69
N ASP A 179 -12.92 -6.59 27.19
CA ASP A 179 -13.07 -8.02 26.86
C ASP A 179 -13.54 -8.27 25.41
N HIS A 180 -12.69 -7.97 24.43
CA HIS A 180 -12.85 -8.43 23.06
C HIS A 180 -11.58 -9.14 22.61
N GLU A 181 -11.54 -10.44 22.90
CA GLU A 181 -10.53 -11.38 22.42
C GLU A 181 -10.35 -11.25 20.90
N SER A 182 -9.22 -10.71 20.46
CA SER A 182 -8.69 -11.01 19.13
C SER A 182 -7.92 -12.33 19.22
N PRO A 183 -8.27 -13.35 18.42
CA PRO A 183 -7.58 -14.63 18.50
C PRO A 183 -6.17 -14.50 17.88
N ARG A 184 -5.17 -14.93 18.67
CA ARG A 184 -3.79 -15.28 18.28
C ARG A 184 -2.78 -14.14 18.03
N ASN A 185 -2.60 -13.23 18.97
CA ASN A 185 -1.35 -12.46 19.08
C ASN A 185 -0.49 -13.01 20.24
N ARG A 186 0.30 -14.06 19.98
CA ARG A 186 1.19 -14.70 20.98
C ARG A 186 2.37 -13.81 21.45
N SER A 187 2.49 -12.56 20.98
CA SER A 187 3.61 -11.65 21.30
C SER A 187 3.39 -10.72 22.49
N TYR A 188 2.28 -10.85 23.24
CA TYR A 188 1.87 -9.93 24.32
C TYR A 188 2.87 -9.75 25.48
N GLY A 189 3.92 -10.57 25.58
CA GLY A 189 4.99 -10.43 26.58
C GLY A 189 6.10 -9.45 26.22
N HIS A 190 6.37 -9.23 24.92
CA HIS A 190 7.55 -8.48 24.49
C HIS A 190 7.29 -6.98 24.28
N GLU A 191 6.04 -6.56 24.06
CA GLU A 191 5.66 -5.15 23.87
C GLU A 191 5.96 -4.27 25.10
N LYS A 192 5.79 -4.79 26.32
CA LYS A 192 6.05 -4.03 27.56
C LYS A 192 7.54 -3.67 27.73
N ALA A 193 8.44 -4.55 27.29
CA ALA A 193 9.89 -4.29 27.36
C ALA A 193 10.33 -3.23 26.34
N TYR A 194 9.75 -3.22 25.13
CA TYR A 194 10.01 -2.16 24.14
C TYR A 194 9.42 -0.82 24.57
N HIS A 195 8.24 -0.84 25.19
CA HIS A 195 7.57 0.34 25.72
C HIS A 195 8.46 1.08 26.71
N PHE A 196 9.01 0.36 27.68
CA PHE A 196 9.89 0.92 28.70
C PHE A 196 11.17 1.53 28.11
N LEU A 197 11.80 0.87 27.14
CA LEU A 197 13.06 1.35 26.56
C LEU A 197 12.85 2.57 25.69
N GLU A 198 11.87 2.56 24.77
CA GLU A 198 11.65 3.72 23.89
C GLU A 198 11.20 4.96 24.68
N GLU A 199 10.42 4.79 25.76
CA GLU A 199 10.11 5.86 26.72
C GLU A 199 11.35 6.36 27.46
N LYS A 200 12.17 5.46 28.02
CA LYS A 200 13.42 5.83 28.72
C LYS A 200 14.36 6.62 27.80
N TYR A 201 14.53 6.20 26.54
CA TYR A 201 15.35 6.94 25.57
C TYR A 201 14.70 8.25 25.07
N SER A 202 13.37 8.33 25.02
CA SER A 202 12.69 9.59 24.70
C SER A 202 12.86 10.62 25.82
N ASN A 203 12.83 10.19 27.09
CA ASN A 203 13.01 11.08 28.24
C ASN A 203 14.48 11.50 28.41
N ASP A 204 15.43 10.57 28.27
CA ASP A 204 16.87 10.84 28.37
C ASP A 204 17.37 11.90 27.36
N GLU A 205 16.80 11.95 26.15
CA GLU A 205 17.21 12.93 25.13
C GLU A 205 16.52 14.30 25.33
N GLN A 206 15.31 14.35 25.90
CA GLN A 206 14.66 15.62 26.29
C GLN A 206 15.44 16.33 27.42
N ASP A 207 16.00 15.59 28.37
CA ASP A 207 16.85 16.14 29.43
C ASP A 207 18.17 16.71 28.86
N VAL A 208 18.76 16.06 27.85
CA VAL A 208 19.98 16.54 27.18
C VAL A 208 19.70 17.77 26.31
N GLU A 209 18.54 17.86 25.68
CA GLU A 209 18.14 19.00 24.85
C GLU A 209 17.74 20.22 25.70
N GLN A 210 17.12 20.01 26.87
CA GLN A 210 16.90 21.05 27.89
C GLN A 210 18.21 21.55 28.51
N GLN A 211 19.22 20.69 28.67
CA GLN A 211 20.56 21.11 29.09
C GLN A 211 21.30 21.91 28.00
N ARG A 212 21.06 21.64 26.72
CA ARG A 212 21.61 22.42 25.60
C ARG A 212 20.92 23.77 25.40
N SER A 213 19.64 23.92 25.77
CA SER A 213 18.94 25.21 25.72
C SER A 213 19.32 26.17 26.86
N ASN A 214 20.05 25.71 27.87
CA ASN A 214 20.45 26.50 29.04
C ASN A 214 21.85 27.14 28.93
N THR A 215 22.48 27.14 27.76
CA THR A 215 23.66 27.98 27.50
C THR A 215 23.23 29.35 26.94
N PRO A 216 23.51 30.47 27.64
CA PRO A 216 23.05 31.78 27.19
C PRO A 216 23.78 32.20 25.90
N SER A 217 22.99 32.51 24.86
CA SER A 217 23.48 33.14 23.63
C SER A 217 23.87 34.61 23.94
N PRO A 218 25.00 35.14 23.43
CA PRO A 218 25.34 36.54 23.67
C PRO A 218 24.40 37.44 22.87
N LEU A 219 23.67 38.29 23.59
CA LEU A 219 22.85 39.36 23.03
C LEU A 219 23.76 40.44 22.40
N LEU A 220 23.45 40.85 21.17
CA LEU A 220 23.97 42.09 20.59
C LEU A 220 23.48 43.27 21.45
N SER A 221 24.41 43.93 22.14
CA SER A 221 24.20 45.21 22.81
C SER A 221 25.16 46.24 22.22
N SER A 222 24.59 47.41 21.93
CA SER A 222 25.15 48.61 21.32
C SER A 222 26.50 49.05 21.89
N ALA A 223 27.47 49.40 21.02
CA ALA A 223 28.66 50.15 21.42
C ALA A 223 29.17 51.11 20.31
N VAL A 224 28.81 52.38 20.50
CA VAL A 224 29.58 53.63 20.33
C VAL A 224 30.83 53.59 19.43
N VAL A 225 30.79 54.35 18.33
CA VAL A 225 31.96 54.78 17.55
C VAL A 225 32.75 55.81 18.36
N VAL A 226 33.95 55.46 18.82
CA VAL A 226 34.97 56.42 19.26
C VAL A 226 36.07 56.48 18.22
N VAL A 227 36.12 57.60 17.49
CA VAL A 227 37.21 57.96 16.58
C VAL A 227 38.46 58.24 17.41
N ARG A 228 39.54 57.48 17.21
CA ARG A 228 40.88 57.86 17.68
C ARG A 228 41.93 57.67 16.58
N LYS A 229 42.36 58.84 16.08
CA LYS A 229 43.62 59.25 15.48
C LYS A 229 44.56 58.18 14.89
N GLU A 230 44.81 58.40 13.60
CA GLU A 230 45.86 57.87 12.75
C GLU A 230 47.24 57.78 13.43
N LYS A 231 47.86 56.60 13.27
CA LYS A 231 49.32 56.46 13.26
C LYS A 231 49.70 55.83 11.93
N SER A 232 50.60 56.50 11.24
CA SER A 232 51.22 56.12 9.97
C SER A 232 51.70 54.66 9.97
N LEU A 233 51.20 53.89 9.00
CA LEU A 233 51.70 52.55 8.70
C LEU A 233 52.98 52.64 7.85
N SER A 234 53.96 51.81 8.19
CA SER A 234 55.24 51.68 7.50
C SER A 234 55.10 51.00 6.13
N PRO A 235 56.07 51.18 5.20
CA PRO A 235 55.96 50.72 3.80
C PRO A 235 55.89 49.20 3.63
N THR A 236 56.23 48.43 4.68
CA THR A 236 56.22 46.96 4.65
C THR A 236 54.82 46.37 4.74
N LEU A 237 53.83 47.13 5.23
CA LEU A 237 52.44 46.67 5.36
C LEU A 237 51.58 46.89 4.10
N SER A 238 52.01 47.70 3.12
CA SER A 238 51.22 47.88 1.89
C SER A 238 51.36 46.70 0.93
N LEU A 239 52.55 46.10 0.84
CA LEU A 239 52.81 44.91 0.01
C LEU A 239 51.94 43.70 0.42
N THR A 240 51.63 43.54 1.71
CA THR A 240 50.78 42.45 2.22
C THR A 240 49.29 42.67 1.97
N ILE A 241 48.83 43.92 1.89
CA ILE A 241 47.42 44.25 1.64
C ILE A 241 47.09 44.05 0.16
N ASP A 242 48.02 44.40 -0.74
CA ASP A 242 47.84 44.21 -2.18
C ASP A 242 47.76 42.71 -2.54
N ASP A 243 48.56 41.86 -1.89
CA ASP A 243 48.50 40.40 -2.03
C ASP A 243 47.15 39.81 -1.53
N GLU A 244 46.65 40.28 -0.37
CA GLU A 244 45.33 39.88 0.16
C GLU A 244 44.17 40.35 -0.75
N ILE A 245 44.29 41.53 -1.36
CA ILE A 245 43.31 42.05 -2.32
C ILE A 245 43.28 41.18 -3.58
N ASP A 246 44.43 40.72 -4.07
CA ASP A 246 44.48 39.86 -5.26
C ASP A 246 43.94 38.46 -4.96
N GLU A 247 44.15 37.92 -3.76
CA GLU A 247 43.53 36.67 -3.31
C GLU A 247 42.00 36.81 -3.22
N ILE A 248 41.48 37.93 -2.72
CA ILE A 248 40.03 38.22 -2.69
C ILE A 248 39.44 38.31 -4.10
N LYS A 249 40.15 38.94 -5.06
CA LYS A 249 39.70 39.00 -6.47
C LYS A 249 39.68 37.60 -7.11
N GLN A 250 40.66 36.77 -6.79
CA GLN A 250 40.72 35.40 -7.28
C GLN A 250 39.55 34.57 -6.74
N LEU A 251 39.26 34.66 -5.44
CA LEU A 251 38.10 34.02 -4.81
C LEU A 251 36.77 34.53 -5.37
N GLN A 252 36.66 35.83 -5.67
CA GLN A 252 35.48 36.38 -6.34
C GLN A 252 35.29 35.79 -7.75
N THR A 253 36.37 35.62 -8.50
CA THR A 253 36.31 35.04 -9.85
C THR A 253 35.88 33.57 -9.80
N GLU A 254 36.41 32.80 -8.84
CA GLU A 254 35.98 31.41 -8.61
C GLU A 254 34.51 31.31 -8.20
N LEU A 255 34.03 32.22 -7.34
CA LEU A 255 32.62 32.27 -6.93
C LEU A 255 31.68 32.54 -8.10
N ILE A 256 32.07 33.46 -9.00
CA ILE A 256 31.31 33.76 -10.22
C ILE A 256 31.26 32.52 -11.12
N GLN A 257 32.39 31.84 -11.32
CA GLN A 257 32.46 30.63 -12.13
C GLN A 257 31.56 29.52 -11.57
N TYR A 258 31.62 29.28 -10.25
CA TYR A 258 30.76 28.30 -9.58
C TYR A 258 29.26 28.62 -9.75
N LYS A 259 28.91 29.90 -9.71
CA LYS A 259 27.52 30.34 -9.90
C LYS A 259 27.04 30.07 -11.33
N THR A 260 27.87 30.37 -12.32
CA THR A 260 27.56 30.08 -13.73
C THR A 260 27.44 28.57 -13.99
N ASP A 261 28.30 27.76 -13.37
CA ASP A 261 28.24 26.30 -13.49
C ASP A 261 26.98 25.73 -12.83
N TYR A 262 26.56 26.28 -11.70
CA TYR A 262 25.29 25.92 -11.06
C TYR A 262 24.08 26.26 -11.94
N GLU A 263 24.04 27.46 -12.52
CA GLU A 263 22.96 27.89 -13.43
C GLU A 263 22.88 26.98 -14.68
N ASN A 264 24.04 26.60 -15.24
CA ASN A 264 24.11 25.64 -16.36
C ASN A 264 23.63 24.23 -15.98
N MET A 265 23.93 23.78 -14.76
CA MET A 265 23.49 22.49 -14.25
C MET A 265 21.97 22.48 -13.99
N GLU A 266 21.44 23.58 -13.45
CA GLU A 266 19.99 23.76 -13.24
C GLU A 266 19.23 23.79 -14.57
N TYR A 267 19.78 24.44 -15.60
CA TYR A 267 19.21 24.43 -16.95
C TYR A 267 19.15 23.00 -17.54
N LYS A 268 20.24 22.22 -17.41
CA LYS A 268 20.25 20.81 -17.84
C LYS A 268 19.22 19.97 -17.10
N TYR A 269 19.09 20.17 -15.79
CA TYR A 269 18.09 19.46 -14.99
C TYR A 269 16.67 19.77 -15.44
N ARG A 270 16.37 21.05 -15.70
CA ARG A 270 15.04 21.49 -16.16
C ARG A 270 14.68 20.88 -17.52
N LYS A 271 15.63 20.83 -18.45
CA LYS A 271 15.44 20.17 -19.75
C LYS A 271 15.16 18.67 -19.61
N LEU A 272 15.89 17.99 -18.73
CA LEU A 272 15.71 16.56 -18.47
C LEU A 272 14.33 16.27 -17.82
N GLU A 273 13.88 17.16 -16.93
CA GLU A 273 12.55 17.07 -16.31
C GLU A 273 11.46 17.24 -17.36
N ASP A 274 11.58 18.20 -18.28
CA ASP A 274 10.62 18.39 -19.37
C ASP A 274 10.54 17.17 -20.29
N GLU A 275 11.68 16.56 -20.63
CA GLU A 275 11.76 15.31 -21.40
C GLU A 275 11.07 14.14 -20.65
N TYR A 276 11.32 13.99 -19.35
CA TYR A 276 10.67 12.98 -18.51
C TYR A 276 9.15 13.17 -18.43
N GLN A 277 8.68 14.41 -18.26
CA GLN A 277 7.25 14.71 -18.23
C GLN A 277 6.57 14.49 -19.60
N SER A 278 7.30 14.68 -20.70
CA SER A 278 6.81 14.33 -22.04
C SER A 278 6.68 12.82 -22.21
N TYR A 279 7.71 12.06 -21.84
CA TYR A 279 7.69 10.59 -21.90
C TYR A 279 6.59 10.00 -21.01
N LYS A 280 6.40 10.56 -19.81
CA LYS A 280 5.33 10.14 -18.89
C LYS A 280 3.95 10.35 -19.51
N ARG A 281 3.71 11.51 -20.15
CA ARG A 281 2.43 11.80 -20.83
C ARG A 281 2.16 10.85 -21.99
N GLU A 282 3.19 10.53 -22.79
CA GLU A 282 3.08 9.58 -23.90
C GLU A 282 2.69 8.18 -23.40
N LYS A 283 3.33 7.70 -22.33
CA LYS A 283 2.98 6.40 -21.72
C LYS A 283 1.59 6.37 -21.08
N GLU A 284 1.15 7.47 -20.47
CA GLU A 284 -0.21 7.61 -19.95
C GLU A 284 -1.25 7.59 -21.09
N LEU A 285 -0.93 8.18 -22.24
CA LEU A 285 -1.78 8.17 -23.44
C LEU A 285 -1.90 6.75 -24.02
N GLU A 286 -0.78 6.04 -24.21
CA GLU A 286 -0.76 4.63 -24.67
C GLU A 286 -1.62 3.73 -23.76
N LEU A 287 -1.50 3.90 -22.43
CA LEU A 287 -2.26 3.10 -21.46
C LEU A 287 -3.76 3.43 -21.53
N SER A 288 -4.12 4.67 -21.85
CA SER A 288 -5.50 5.10 -22.04
C SER A 288 -6.12 4.51 -23.32
N GLU A 289 -5.37 4.45 -24.42
CA GLU A 289 -5.80 3.87 -25.69
C GLU A 289 -6.02 2.36 -25.57
N LEU A 290 -5.12 1.67 -24.86
CA LEU A 290 -5.27 0.23 -24.60
C LEU A 290 -6.52 -0.07 -23.76
N ASN A 291 -6.80 0.77 -22.76
CA ASN A 291 -8.01 0.64 -21.93
C ASN A 291 -9.29 0.88 -22.73
N ILE A 292 -9.32 1.89 -23.60
CA ILE A 292 -10.46 2.15 -24.49
C ILE A 292 -10.69 0.94 -25.42
N THR A 293 -9.62 0.37 -25.97
CA THR A 293 -9.69 -0.81 -26.84
C THR A 293 -10.29 -2.02 -26.12
N HIS A 294 -9.84 -2.31 -24.89
CA HIS A 294 -10.39 -3.39 -24.09
C HIS A 294 -11.85 -3.16 -23.70
N VAL A 295 -12.23 -1.92 -23.37
CA VAL A 295 -13.62 -1.56 -23.08
C VAL A 295 -14.51 -1.81 -24.30
N ASN A 296 -14.09 -1.38 -25.49
CA ASN A 296 -14.82 -1.61 -26.74
C ASN A 296 -14.95 -3.11 -27.07
N GLN A 297 -13.91 -3.91 -26.82
CA GLN A 297 -13.97 -5.37 -26.98
C GLN A 297 -14.97 -6.00 -26.01
N ILE A 298 -15.00 -5.56 -24.75
CA ILE A 298 -15.96 -6.03 -23.75
C ILE A 298 -17.40 -5.68 -24.16
N GLU A 299 -17.64 -4.47 -24.67
CA GLU A 299 -18.97 -4.07 -25.15
C GLU A 299 -19.43 -4.90 -26.35
N LYS A 300 -18.54 -5.19 -27.29
CA LYS A 300 -18.83 -6.08 -28.42
C LYS A 300 -19.21 -7.50 -27.97
N ILE A 301 -18.49 -8.05 -26.98
CA ILE A 301 -18.81 -9.36 -26.40
C ILE A 301 -20.18 -9.34 -25.71
N LYS A 302 -20.52 -8.25 -25.00
CA LYS A 302 -21.83 -8.09 -24.35
C LYS A 302 -22.98 -8.08 -25.36
N GLN A 303 -22.83 -7.37 -26.48
CA GLN A 303 -23.84 -7.36 -27.55
C GLN A 303 -24.08 -8.76 -28.12
N LEU A 304 -23.00 -9.49 -28.46
CA LEU A 304 -23.10 -10.85 -28.98
C LEU A 304 -23.78 -11.83 -28.01
N LEU A 305 -23.57 -11.65 -26.70
CA LEU A 305 -24.25 -12.44 -25.67
C LEU A 305 -25.75 -12.09 -25.57
N LEU A 306 -26.11 -10.82 -25.75
CA LEU A 306 -27.49 -10.38 -25.73
C LEU A 306 -28.28 -10.96 -26.92
N GLU A 307 -27.71 -10.86 -28.14
CA GLU A 307 -28.29 -11.43 -29.37
C GLU A 307 -28.51 -12.95 -29.23
N LYS A 308 -27.51 -13.68 -28.72
CA LYS A 308 -27.66 -15.12 -28.47
C LYS A 308 -28.76 -15.44 -27.47
N ASN A 309 -28.92 -14.64 -26.41
CA ASN A 309 -29.98 -14.84 -25.43
C ASN A 309 -31.37 -14.60 -26.03
N GLU A 310 -31.50 -13.63 -26.93
CA GLU A 310 -32.74 -13.36 -27.67
C GLU A 310 -33.08 -14.54 -28.60
N ASP A 311 -32.10 -15.07 -29.33
CA ASP A 311 -32.27 -16.27 -30.16
C ASP A 311 -32.73 -17.49 -29.37
N TYR A 312 -32.14 -17.72 -28.19
CA TYR A 312 -32.58 -18.82 -27.32
C TYR A 312 -34.00 -18.61 -26.79
N THR A 313 -34.35 -17.38 -26.42
CA THR A 313 -35.71 -17.05 -25.96
C THR A 313 -36.73 -17.31 -27.06
N ASN A 314 -36.47 -16.83 -28.28
CA ASN A 314 -37.31 -17.06 -29.46
C ASN A 314 -37.42 -18.55 -29.83
N LYS A 315 -36.38 -19.33 -29.56
CA LYS A 315 -36.40 -20.78 -29.78
C LYS A 315 -37.25 -21.50 -28.73
N ILE A 316 -37.18 -21.07 -27.47
CA ILE A 316 -38.01 -21.60 -26.38
C ILE A 316 -39.48 -21.30 -26.63
N ASP A 317 -39.81 -20.08 -27.08
CA ASP A 317 -41.19 -19.69 -27.33
C ASP A 317 -41.81 -20.47 -28.50
N ARG A 318 -41.04 -20.75 -29.56
CA ARG A 318 -41.48 -21.65 -30.64
C ARG A 318 -41.79 -23.06 -30.15
N ILE A 319 -40.92 -23.63 -29.32
CA ILE A 319 -41.13 -24.97 -28.73
C ILE A 319 -42.39 -24.98 -27.87
N ARG A 320 -42.63 -23.92 -27.07
CA ARG A 320 -43.84 -23.79 -26.26
C ARG A 320 -45.10 -23.72 -27.13
N GLN A 321 -45.07 -22.94 -28.20
CA GLN A 321 -46.21 -22.80 -29.10
C GLN A 321 -46.54 -24.12 -29.81
N ASP A 322 -45.53 -24.87 -30.27
CA ASP A 322 -45.72 -26.20 -30.86
C ASP A 322 -46.30 -27.19 -29.85
N TYR A 323 -45.83 -27.15 -28.60
CA TYR A 323 -46.38 -27.97 -27.52
C TYR A 323 -47.85 -27.65 -27.25
N ASP A 324 -48.21 -26.36 -27.13
CA ASP A 324 -49.59 -25.93 -26.88
C ASP A 324 -50.54 -26.29 -28.02
N ASN A 325 -50.07 -26.19 -29.27
CA ASN A 325 -50.84 -26.60 -30.45
C ASN A 325 -51.10 -28.11 -30.44
N LYS A 326 -50.05 -28.90 -30.18
CA LYS A 326 -50.16 -30.36 -30.09
C LYS A 326 -51.03 -30.82 -28.92
N TYR A 327 -50.97 -30.11 -27.80
CA TYR A 327 -51.86 -30.32 -26.66
C TYR A 327 -53.32 -30.04 -27.03
N ARG A 328 -53.61 -28.93 -27.72
CA ARG A 328 -54.96 -28.62 -28.22
C ARG A 328 -55.50 -29.66 -29.20
N GLU A 329 -54.69 -30.08 -30.18
CA GLU A 329 -55.08 -31.13 -31.14
C GLU A 329 -55.40 -32.46 -30.43
N ASN A 330 -54.60 -32.84 -29.44
CA ASN A 330 -54.84 -34.03 -28.63
C ASN A 330 -56.14 -33.90 -27.82
N CYS A 331 -56.40 -32.76 -27.19
CA CYS A 331 -57.65 -32.50 -26.47
C CYS A 331 -58.89 -32.56 -27.38
N LEU A 332 -58.81 -32.01 -28.60
CA LEU A 332 -59.87 -32.09 -29.61
C LEU A 332 -60.10 -33.53 -30.07
N THR A 333 -59.02 -34.30 -30.26
CA THR A 333 -59.09 -35.72 -30.62
C THR A 333 -59.72 -36.55 -29.51
N ILE A 334 -59.47 -36.21 -28.24
CA ILE A 334 -60.07 -36.85 -27.07
C ILE A 334 -61.56 -36.50 -26.95
N GLN A 335 -61.94 -35.23 -27.15
CA GLN A 335 -63.36 -34.81 -27.18
C GLN A 335 -64.16 -35.55 -28.26
N ASN A 336 -63.57 -35.75 -29.44
CA ASN A 336 -64.21 -36.49 -30.54
C ASN A 336 -64.26 -38.01 -30.31
N LYS A 337 -63.51 -38.55 -29.35
CA LYS A 337 -63.46 -39.98 -28.99
C LYS A 337 -64.20 -40.30 -27.69
N ASN A 338 -65.11 -39.44 -27.25
CA ASN A 338 -66.07 -39.77 -26.18
C ASN A 338 -66.99 -40.92 -26.63
N ASN A 339 -66.52 -42.15 -26.38
CA ASN A 339 -67.28 -43.33 -25.98
C ASN A 339 -66.31 -44.48 -25.59
N HIS A 340 -65.43 -44.29 -24.58
CA HIS A 340 -65.04 -45.40 -23.69
C HIS A 340 -64.23 -44.94 -22.46
N PRO A 341 -64.68 -45.22 -21.21
CA PRO A 341 -63.98 -44.88 -19.97
C PRO A 341 -62.56 -45.47 -19.84
N LEU A 342 -62.30 -46.60 -20.52
CA LEU A 342 -61.01 -47.31 -20.47
C LEU A 342 -59.88 -46.58 -21.24
N ILE A 343 -60.22 -45.80 -22.27
CA ILE A 343 -59.21 -45.08 -23.08
C ILE A 343 -58.73 -43.84 -22.32
N VAL A 344 -59.60 -43.19 -21.56
CA VAL A 344 -59.26 -42.02 -20.74
C VAL A 344 -58.27 -42.39 -19.63
N ALA A 345 -58.45 -43.55 -18.99
CA ALA A 345 -57.53 -44.06 -17.98
C ALA A 345 -56.14 -44.40 -18.57
N ASP A 346 -56.09 -45.06 -19.73
CA ASP A 346 -54.82 -45.40 -20.42
C ASP A 346 -54.08 -44.14 -20.91
N LEU A 347 -54.82 -43.12 -21.40
CA LEU A 347 -54.24 -41.84 -21.81
C LEU A 347 -53.74 -41.02 -20.61
N GLN A 348 -54.45 -41.03 -19.47
CA GLN A 348 -53.98 -40.37 -18.25
C GLN A 348 -52.71 -41.03 -17.69
N GLN A 349 -52.62 -42.36 -17.74
CA GLN A 349 -51.42 -43.08 -17.32
C GLN A 349 -50.23 -42.81 -18.25
N LYS A 350 -50.44 -42.79 -19.56
CA LYS A 350 -49.41 -42.40 -20.55
C LYS A 350 -48.97 -40.95 -20.38
N LEU A 351 -49.88 -40.04 -20.08
CA LEU A 351 -49.56 -38.64 -19.82
C LEU A 351 -48.71 -38.48 -18.54
N GLN A 352 -49.07 -39.19 -17.46
CA GLN A 352 -48.27 -39.22 -16.24
C GLN A 352 -46.85 -39.76 -16.48
N GLN A 353 -46.73 -40.81 -17.30
CA GLN A 353 -45.43 -41.39 -17.63
C GLN A 353 -44.57 -40.42 -18.45
N LEU A 354 -45.14 -39.77 -19.47
CA LEU A 354 -44.45 -38.76 -20.29
C LEU A 354 -43.97 -37.56 -19.45
N VAL A 355 -44.80 -37.07 -18.52
CA VAL A 355 -44.40 -36.00 -17.60
C VAL A 355 -43.23 -36.42 -16.73
N LEU A 356 -43.23 -37.67 -16.22
CA LEU A 356 -42.15 -38.19 -15.40
C LEU A 356 -40.83 -38.32 -16.19
N ASP A 357 -40.92 -38.74 -17.45
CA ASP A 357 -39.77 -38.93 -18.33
C ASP A 357 -39.17 -37.59 -18.77
N GLU A 358 -40.00 -36.57 -19.07
CA GLU A 358 -39.51 -35.20 -19.32
C GLU A 358 -38.83 -34.58 -18.10
N GLN A 359 -39.38 -34.77 -16.89
CA GLN A 359 -38.75 -34.29 -15.66
C GLN A 359 -37.37 -34.92 -15.43
N LYS A 360 -37.23 -36.22 -15.68
CA LYS A 360 -35.93 -36.92 -15.62
C LYS A 360 -34.96 -36.37 -16.67
N HIS A 361 -35.42 -36.14 -17.90
CA HIS A 361 -34.61 -35.57 -18.97
C HIS A 361 -34.12 -34.15 -18.61
N HIS A 362 -35.00 -33.31 -18.07
CA HIS A 362 -34.67 -31.96 -17.61
C HIS A 362 -33.64 -31.97 -16.47
N GLN A 363 -33.80 -32.86 -15.48
CA GLN A 363 -32.78 -33.06 -14.44
C GLN A 363 -31.43 -33.54 -15.00
N GLY A 364 -31.44 -34.36 -16.05
CA GLY A 364 -30.24 -34.79 -16.77
C GLY A 364 -29.51 -33.64 -17.45
N LEU A 365 -30.26 -32.74 -18.12
CA LEU A 365 -29.72 -31.53 -18.75
C LEU A 365 -29.13 -30.57 -17.71
N ILE A 366 -29.83 -30.34 -16.58
CA ILE A 366 -29.33 -29.48 -15.49
C ILE A 366 -28.02 -30.04 -14.92
N LYS A 367 -27.93 -31.35 -14.68
CA LYS A 367 -26.69 -31.99 -14.22
C LYS A 367 -25.56 -31.87 -15.25
N SER A 368 -25.86 -32.03 -16.53
CA SER A 368 -24.89 -31.91 -17.61
C SER A 368 -24.37 -30.48 -17.76
N LEU A 369 -25.25 -29.48 -17.66
CA LEU A 369 -24.88 -28.06 -17.66
C LEU A 369 -24.03 -27.69 -16.44
N ALA A 370 -24.37 -28.21 -15.25
CA ALA A 370 -23.56 -28.01 -14.05
C ALA A 370 -22.16 -28.62 -14.19
N GLN A 371 -22.04 -29.82 -14.76
CA GLN A 371 -20.75 -30.45 -15.05
C GLN A 371 -19.94 -29.67 -16.10
N LEU A 372 -20.60 -29.12 -17.12
CA LEU A 372 -19.94 -28.28 -18.12
C LEU A 372 -19.40 -26.98 -17.50
N ALA A 373 -20.20 -26.33 -16.64
CA ALA A 373 -19.79 -25.13 -15.91
C ALA A 373 -18.59 -25.38 -15.00
N ILE A 374 -18.56 -26.53 -14.31
CA ILE A 374 -17.41 -26.96 -13.50
C ILE A 374 -16.18 -27.18 -14.40
N ARG A 375 -16.32 -27.86 -15.55
CA ARG A 375 -15.19 -28.08 -16.48
C ARG A 375 -14.64 -26.78 -17.05
N THR A 376 -15.48 -25.81 -17.40
CA THR A 376 -15.04 -24.50 -17.88
C THR A 376 -14.33 -23.70 -16.80
N ASN A 377 -14.80 -23.76 -15.55
CA ASN A 377 -14.11 -23.12 -14.42
C ASN A 377 -12.74 -23.76 -14.15
N VAL A 378 -12.66 -25.09 -14.19
CA VAL A 378 -11.37 -25.82 -14.05
C VAL A 378 -10.43 -25.52 -15.23
N GLN A 379 -10.94 -25.35 -16.45
CA GLN A 379 -10.12 -24.94 -17.59
C GLN A 379 -9.60 -23.50 -17.45
N MET A 380 -10.39 -22.57 -16.90
CA MET A 380 -9.95 -21.21 -16.61
C MET A 380 -8.85 -21.17 -15.53
N ASP A 381 -8.98 -22.00 -14.48
CA ASP A 381 -7.97 -22.15 -13.42
C ASP A 381 -6.67 -22.81 -13.94
N ASN A 382 -6.79 -23.77 -14.87
CA ASN A 382 -5.63 -24.41 -15.52
C ASN A 382 -4.92 -23.47 -16.51
N GLN A 383 -5.65 -22.59 -17.20
CA GLN A 383 -5.04 -21.59 -18.09
C GLN A 383 -4.36 -20.45 -17.32
N THR A 384 -4.90 -20.05 -16.17
CA THR A 384 -4.26 -19.07 -15.28
C THR A 384 -3.01 -19.63 -14.60
N THR A 385 -3.03 -20.90 -14.19
CA THR A 385 -1.83 -21.59 -13.66
C THR A 385 -0.78 -21.88 -14.75
N ALA A 386 -1.18 -22.19 -15.98
CA ALA A 386 -0.25 -22.36 -17.10
C ALA A 386 0.41 -21.03 -17.56
N LYS A 387 -0.32 -19.91 -17.53
CA LYS A 387 0.27 -18.57 -17.75
C LYS A 387 1.25 -18.17 -16.65
N LYS A 388 0.99 -18.56 -15.39
CA LYS A 388 1.91 -18.34 -14.27
C LYS A 388 3.21 -19.13 -14.43
N ARG A 389 3.14 -20.41 -14.83
CA ARG A 389 4.32 -21.25 -15.11
C ARG A 389 5.16 -20.79 -16.32
N ARG A 390 4.56 -20.15 -17.32
CA ARG A 390 5.30 -19.56 -18.45
C ARG A 390 5.99 -18.24 -18.10
N HIS A 391 5.55 -17.55 -17.05
CA HIS A 391 6.21 -16.32 -16.60
C HIS A 391 7.41 -16.62 -15.69
N ASP A 392 7.33 -17.70 -14.89
CA ASP A 392 8.43 -18.14 -14.01
C ASP A 392 9.52 -18.95 -14.74
N GLY A 393 9.31 -19.33 -16.00
CA GLY A 393 10.26 -20.11 -16.81
C GLY A 393 11.08 -19.30 -17.83
N ASN A 394 11.01 -17.97 -17.79
CA ASN A 394 11.74 -17.08 -18.71
C ASN A 394 12.62 -16.06 -17.96
N VAL A 395 13.08 -16.46 -16.78
CA VAL A 395 14.16 -15.79 -16.04
C VAL A 395 15.34 -16.76 -16.02
N ASP A 396 16.11 -16.74 -17.10
CA ASP A 396 17.53 -17.05 -17.16
C ASP A 396 18.18 -16.05 -18.11
#